data_AF-A0A0A9XFT3-F1
#
_entry.id   AF-A0A0A9XFT3-F1
#
_cell.length_a   1.000
_cell.length_b   1.000
_cell.length_c   1.000
_cell.angle_alpha   90.00
_cell.angle_beta   90.00
_cell.angle_gamma   90.00
#
_symmetry.space_group_name_H-M   'P 1'
#
loop_
_entity.id
_entity.type
_entity.pdbx_description
1 polymer ?
#
loop_
_entity_poly.entity_id
_entity_poly.type
_entity_poly.pdbx_seq_one_letter_code
_entity_poly.pdbx_strand_id
1 'polypeptide(L)'
;MYTRSLLKPQEEVVLEEHTTEDDRKDDLQSIYRHVREPMYLLFQTKVTNPETGAEEIECRFPYGDWREKETLRDVVNRVLFYYCGNNFTYHLLGNAPVAYHPTPMDKHVAQEYPQATEYRDFYMHTIYLGGEIDIEEDSDV
;
A
#
# COMPACT_ATOMS: atom_id res chain seq x y z
N MET A 1 -28.87 -25.76 57.17
CA MET A 1 -27.65 -26.12 56.41
C MET A 1 -27.47 -25.10 55.31
N TYR A 2 -26.42 -24.27 55.37
CA TYR A 2 -26.11 -23.30 54.32
C TYR A 2 -25.01 -23.88 53.43
N THR A 3 -25.34 -24.21 52.19
CA THR A 3 -24.37 -24.53 51.14
C THR A 3 -23.76 -23.22 50.64
N ARG A 4 -22.53 -22.92 51.07
CA ARG A 4 -21.73 -21.85 50.48
C ARG A 4 -21.38 -22.27 49.05
N SER A 5 -21.96 -21.57 48.08
CA SER A 5 -21.59 -21.62 46.67
C SER A 5 -20.11 -21.27 46.52
N LEU A 6 -19.31 -22.24 46.09
CA LEU A 6 -17.89 -22.11 45.73
C LEU A 6 -17.73 -21.60 44.29
N LEU A 7 -18.44 -20.54 43.92
CA LEU A 7 -18.14 -19.85 42.67
C LEU A 7 -16.90 -18.99 42.91
N LYS A 8 -15.78 -19.37 42.29
CA LYS A 8 -14.60 -18.52 42.21
C LYS A 8 -15.03 -17.17 41.61
N PRO A 9 -14.56 -16.03 42.15
CA PRO A 9 -14.79 -14.75 41.51
C PRO A 9 -14.23 -14.83 40.08
N GLN A 10 -15.05 -14.46 39.10
CA GLN A 10 -14.55 -14.32 37.73
C GLN A 10 -13.47 -13.25 37.74
N GLU A 11 -12.30 -13.56 37.20
CA GLU A 11 -11.28 -12.55 36.94
C GLU A 11 -11.88 -11.47 36.04
N GLU A 12 -11.75 -10.23 36.46
CA GLU A 12 -12.24 -9.08 35.71
C GLU A 12 -11.38 -8.96 34.45
N VAL A 13 -11.98 -9.27 33.29
CA VAL A 13 -11.32 -9.13 32.00
C VAL A 13 -11.24 -7.64 31.69
N VAL A 14 -10.07 -7.05 31.94
CA VAL A 14 -9.79 -5.68 31.51
C VAL A 14 -9.60 -5.73 30.00
N LEU A 15 -10.52 -5.09 29.27
CA LEU A 15 -10.39 -4.93 27.83
C LEU A 15 -9.22 -3.98 27.57
N GLU A 16 -8.35 -4.36 26.65
CA GLU A 16 -7.22 -3.53 26.24
C GLU A 16 -7.70 -2.21 25.65
N GLU A 17 -6.93 -1.15 25.91
CA GLU A 17 -7.17 0.15 25.31
C GLU A 17 -7.02 0.05 23.79
N HIS A 18 -7.92 0.68 23.05
CA HIS A 18 -7.91 0.62 21.59
C HIS A 18 -6.84 1.51 20.93
N THR A 19 -5.97 2.12 21.74
CA THR A 19 -4.84 2.94 21.32
C THR A 19 -3.59 2.09 21.53
N THR A 20 -2.89 1.76 20.44
CA THR A 20 -1.68 0.95 20.50
C THR A 20 -0.46 1.79 20.89
N GLU A 21 0.66 1.15 21.22
CA GLU A 21 1.92 1.89 21.42
C GLU A 21 2.38 2.57 20.13
N ASP A 22 2.03 2.03 18.98
CA ASP A 22 2.41 2.55 17.66
C ASP A 22 1.60 3.81 17.31
N ASP A 23 0.35 3.90 17.80
CA ASP A 23 -0.42 5.14 17.80
C ASP A 23 0.27 6.25 18.61
N ARG A 24 0.81 5.89 19.79
CA ARG A 24 1.47 6.87 20.68
C ARG A 24 2.83 7.32 20.15
N LYS A 25 3.52 6.46 19.43
CA LYS A 25 4.82 6.75 18.80
C LYS A 25 4.71 7.43 17.44
N ASP A 26 3.50 7.54 16.89
CA ASP A 26 3.25 8.03 15.53
C ASP A 26 4.02 7.21 14.47
N ASP A 27 4.12 5.89 14.68
CA ASP A 27 4.84 5.01 13.76
C ASP A 27 4.04 4.81 12.46
N LEU A 28 4.46 5.48 11.39
CA LEU A 28 3.83 5.43 10.08
C LEU A 28 4.04 4.09 9.34
N GLN A 29 5.00 3.27 9.78
CA GLN A 29 5.33 2.00 9.14
C GLN A 29 4.60 0.81 9.79
N SER A 30 4.08 0.98 11.02
CA SER A 30 3.38 -0.09 11.72
C SER A 30 1.95 -0.28 11.19
N ILE A 31 1.60 -1.54 10.94
CA ILE A 31 0.22 -1.98 10.62
C ILE A 31 -0.71 -1.97 11.84
N TYR A 32 -0.15 -1.89 13.05
CA TYR A 32 -0.91 -1.87 14.31
C TYR A 32 -1.28 -0.45 14.76
N ARG A 33 -0.92 0.55 13.96
CA ARG A 33 -1.40 1.90 14.12
C ARG A 33 -2.82 2.03 13.57
N HIS A 34 -3.68 2.81 14.22
CA HIS A 34 -5.04 3.13 13.78
C HIS A 34 -5.87 1.91 13.35
N VAL A 35 -5.84 0.81 14.13
CA VAL A 35 -6.48 -0.48 13.82
C VAL A 35 -8.00 -0.44 13.51
N ARG A 36 -8.66 0.69 13.74
CA ARG A 36 -10.09 0.91 13.47
C ARG A 36 -10.36 1.51 12.09
N GLU A 37 -9.34 2.08 11.46
CA GLU A 37 -9.46 2.82 10.21
C GLU A 37 -8.81 2.05 9.06
N PRO A 38 -9.32 2.20 7.83
CA PRO A 38 -8.66 1.61 6.67
C PRO A 38 -7.32 2.32 6.43
N MET A 39 -6.24 1.55 6.44
CA MET A 39 -4.91 2.01 6.07
C MET A 39 -4.61 1.70 4.60
N TYR A 40 -3.80 2.56 3.99
CA TYR A 40 -3.36 2.41 2.61
C TYR A 40 -1.84 2.43 2.54
N LEU A 41 -1.29 1.58 1.67
CA LEU A 41 0.14 1.48 1.45
C LEU A 41 0.61 2.59 0.51
N LEU A 42 1.59 3.38 0.97
CA LEU A 42 2.24 4.44 0.20
C LEU A 42 3.74 4.23 0.23
N PHE A 43 4.38 4.44 -0.92
CA PHE A 43 5.83 4.44 -1.08
C PHE A 43 6.31 5.87 -1.31
N GLN A 44 7.43 6.22 -0.69
CA GLN A 44 8.13 7.47 -0.92
C GLN A 44 9.17 7.24 -2.00
N THR A 45 9.04 7.94 -3.13
CA THR A 45 10.05 7.95 -4.19
C THR A 45 10.66 9.34 -4.29
N LYS A 46 11.96 9.41 -4.58
CA LYS A 46 12.67 10.66 -4.83
C LYS A 46 12.54 10.99 -6.31
N VAL A 47 11.88 12.11 -6.60
CA VAL A 47 11.59 12.53 -7.96
C VAL A 47 12.30 13.85 -8.21
N THR A 48 13.05 13.92 -9.31
CA THR A 48 13.69 15.18 -9.71
C THR A 48 12.70 15.97 -10.55
N ASN A 49 12.36 17.17 -10.07
CA ASN A 49 11.50 18.08 -10.81
C ASN A 49 12.21 18.52 -12.11
N PRO A 50 11.65 18.25 -13.30
CA PRO A 50 12.32 18.51 -14.57
C PRO A 50 12.48 20.02 -14.86
N GLU A 51 11.67 20.88 -14.25
CA GLU A 51 11.74 22.34 -14.47
C GLU A 51 12.71 23.04 -13.52
N THR A 52 12.79 22.59 -12.27
CA THR A 52 13.59 23.24 -11.22
C THR A 52 14.89 22.50 -10.92
N GLY A 53 15.01 21.23 -11.32
CA GLY A 53 16.11 20.33 -10.98
C GLY A 53 16.19 19.99 -9.49
N ALA A 54 15.17 20.34 -8.70
CA ALA A 54 15.10 20.03 -7.28
C ALA A 54 14.67 18.59 -7.06
N GLU A 55 15.26 17.93 -6.07
CA GLU A 55 14.80 16.62 -5.57
C GLU A 55 13.59 16.85 -4.66
N GLU A 56 12.47 16.24 -5.02
CA GLU A 56 11.23 16.26 -4.25
C GLU A 56 10.90 14.82 -3.80
N ILE A 57 10.30 14.69 -2.61
CA ILE A 57 9.80 13.39 -2.12
C ILE A 57 8.33 13.30 -2.49
N GLU A 58 7.98 12.31 -3.30
CA GLU A 58 6.60 12.06 -3.69
C GLU A 58 6.10 10.76 -3.07
N CYS A 59 4.89 10.81 -2.50
CA CYS A 59 4.20 9.63 -1.98
C CYS A 59 3.26 9.07 -3.04
N ARG A 60 3.49 7.85 -3.51
CA ARG A 60 2.67 7.18 -4.51
C ARG A 60 2.26 5.78 -4.06
N PHE A 61 1.17 5.26 -4.64
CA PHE A 61 0.86 3.84 -4.58
C PHE A 61 1.89 3.03 -5.39
N PRO A 62 2.09 1.74 -5.10
CA PRO A 62 2.85 0.85 -5.98
C PRO A 62 2.32 0.92 -7.41
N TYR A 63 3.19 1.22 -8.37
CA TYR A 63 2.82 1.34 -9.76
C TYR A 63 3.82 0.61 -10.65
N GLY A 64 3.45 0.41 -11.91
CA GLY A 64 4.38 -0.12 -12.89
C GLY A 64 3.74 -0.19 -14.28
N ASP A 65 4.59 -0.12 -15.29
CA ASP A 65 4.15 -0.09 -16.67
C ASP A 65 3.48 -1.39 -17.07
N TRP A 66 2.40 -1.28 -17.84
CA TRP A 66 1.79 -2.42 -18.51
C TRP A 66 2.69 -2.94 -19.63
N ARG A 67 2.86 -4.26 -19.71
CA ARG A 67 3.64 -4.90 -20.78
C ARG A 67 2.74 -5.69 -21.73
N GLU A 68 3.20 -5.84 -22.96
CA GLU A 68 2.49 -6.63 -23.96
C GLU A 68 2.23 -8.05 -23.42
N LYS A 69 0.99 -8.53 -23.57
CA LYS A 69 0.49 -9.84 -23.11
C LYS A 69 0.27 -9.99 -21.59
N GLU A 70 0.37 -8.92 -20.80
CA GLU A 70 -0.08 -8.92 -19.40
C GLU A 70 -1.54 -8.47 -19.29
N THR A 71 -2.29 -9.02 -18.33
CA THR A 71 -3.54 -8.39 -17.87
C THR A 71 -3.24 -7.37 -16.77
N LEU A 72 -4.16 -6.43 -16.48
CA LEU A 72 -3.98 -5.49 -15.35
C LEU A 72 -3.77 -6.23 -14.01
N ARG A 73 -4.39 -7.39 -13.85
CA ARG A 73 -4.18 -8.27 -12.68
C ARG A 73 -2.74 -8.77 -12.62
N ASP A 74 -2.17 -9.18 -13.75
CA ASP A 74 -0.79 -9.66 -13.82
C ASP A 74 0.19 -8.52 -13.52
N VAL A 75 -0.10 -7.30 -13.99
CA VAL A 75 0.68 -6.10 -13.67
C VAL A 75 0.69 -5.87 -12.16
N VAL A 76 -0.47 -5.87 -11.49
CA VAL A 76 -0.55 -5.67 -10.04
C VAL A 76 0.23 -6.75 -9.30
N ASN A 77 0.09 -8.02 -9.70
CA ASN A 77 0.80 -9.10 -9.03
C ASN A 77 2.32 -8.93 -9.13
N ARG A 78 2.80 -8.53 -10.31
CA ARG A 78 4.20 -8.24 -10.57
C ARG A 78 4.70 -7.04 -9.79
N VAL A 79 3.94 -5.94 -9.79
CA VAL A 79 4.28 -4.71 -9.05
C VAL A 79 4.35 -4.99 -7.56
N LEU A 80 3.34 -5.61 -6.97
CA LEU A 80 3.35 -5.92 -5.53
C LEU A 80 4.48 -6.88 -5.14
N PHE A 81 4.83 -7.83 -6.00
CA PHE A 81 5.99 -8.68 -5.80
C PHE A 81 7.29 -7.87 -5.75
N TYR A 82 7.48 -6.91 -6.67
CA TYR A 82 8.70 -6.08 -6.70
C TYR A 82 8.79 -5.11 -5.52
N TYR A 83 7.67 -4.48 -5.14
CA TYR A 83 7.66 -3.48 -4.07
C TYR A 83 7.63 -4.08 -2.66
N CYS A 84 6.93 -5.21 -2.47
CA CYS A 84 6.67 -5.76 -1.13
C CYS A 84 7.38 -7.09 -0.86
N GLY A 85 7.98 -7.69 -1.88
CA GLY A 85 8.66 -8.97 -1.75
C GLY A 85 7.73 -10.18 -1.63
N ASN A 86 8.32 -11.32 -1.28
CA ASN A 86 7.64 -12.63 -1.26
C ASN A 86 6.74 -12.87 -0.05
N ASN A 87 6.98 -12.15 1.04
CA ASN A 87 6.30 -12.39 2.31
C ASN A 87 4.95 -11.64 2.38
N PHE A 88 4.64 -10.77 1.43
CA PHE A 88 3.41 -9.98 1.40
C PHE A 88 2.22 -10.79 0.86
N THR A 89 1.24 -11.06 1.71
CA THR A 89 0.01 -11.79 1.34
C THR A 89 -1.14 -10.81 1.12
N TYR A 90 -1.74 -10.86 -0.07
CA TYR A 90 -2.84 -9.98 -0.46
C TYR A 90 -3.91 -10.72 -1.28
N HIS A 91 -5.07 -10.09 -1.38
CA HIS A 91 -6.16 -10.52 -2.25
C HIS A 91 -6.60 -9.39 -3.19
N LEU A 92 -6.54 -9.64 -4.50
CA LEU A 92 -7.01 -8.70 -5.51
C LEU A 92 -8.53 -8.81 -5.73
N LEU A 93 -9.24 -7.70 -5.60
CA LEU A 93 -10.68 -7.63 -5.79
C LEU A 93 -11.06 -7.47 -7.27
N GLY A 94 -11.44 -8.58 -7.88
CA GLY A 94 -11.89 -8.61 -9.27
C GLY A 94 -10.77 -8.32 -10.27
N ASN A 95 -11.17 -8.00 -11.51
CA ASN A 95 -10.26 -7.73 -12.63
C ASN A 95 -10.47 -6.34 -13.26
N ALA A 96 -11.47 -5.59 -12.82
CA ALA A 96 -11.75 -4.25 -13.32
C ALA A 96 -11.06 -3.21 -12.42
N PRO A 97 -10.51 -2.12 -12.98
CA PRO A 97 -9.97 -1.02 -12.20
C PRO A 97 -11.08 -0.31 -11.42
N VAL A 98 -10.76 0.14 -10.21
CA VAL A 98 -11.69 0.89 -9.36
C VAL A 98 -11.67 2.38 -9.68
N ALA A 99 -10.56 2.88 -10.21
CA ALA A 99 -10.39 4.26 -10.64
C ALA A 99 -9.36 4.35 -11.76
N TYR A 100 -9.34 5.48 -12.46
CA TYR A 100 -8.25 5.83 -13.36
C TYR A 100 -7.91 7.33 -13.25
N HIS A 101 -6.67 7.68 -13.53
CA HIS A 101 -6.20 9.06 -13.58
C HIS A 101 -5.50 9.32 -14.93
N PRO A 102 -6.02 10.23 -15.76
CA PRO A 102 -5.33 10.64 -16.98
C PRO A 102 -4.29 11.71 -16.67
N THR A 103 -3.06 11.49 -17.12
CA THR A 103 -1.96 12.44 -16.94
C THR A 103 -1.45 12.89 -18.31
N PRO A 104 -1.26 14.21 -18.53
CA PRO A 104 -0.69 14.72 -19.77
C PRO A 104 0.69 14.12 -20.03
N MET A 105 0.98 13.80 -21.29
CA MET A 105 2.28 13.23 -21.65
C MET A 105 3.39 14.28 -21.49
N ASP A 106 4.40 13.96 -20.68
CA ASP A 106 5.58 14.81 -20.56
C ASP A 106 6.41 14.81 -21.84
N LYS A 107 7.09 15.93 -22.12
CA LYS A 107 7.87 16.14 -23.36
C LYS A 107 8.96 15.07 -23.58
N HIS A 108 9.46 14.47 -22.50
CA HIS A 108 10.47 13.42 -22.55
C HIS A 108 9.88 12.08 -23.03
N VAL A 109 8.70 11.70 -22.54
CA VAL A 109 8.03 10.45 -22.92
C VAL A 109 7.36 10.56 -24.31
N ALA A 110 7.00 11.78 -24.71
CA ALA A 110 6.48 12.07 -26.05
C ALA A 110 7.47 11.70 -27.18
N GLN A 111 8.77 11.57 -26.90
CA GLN A 111 9.76 11.11 -27.90
C GLN A 111 9.57 9.64 -28.27
N GLU A 112 9.22 8.79 -27.30
CA GLU A 112 8.98 7.36 -27.53
C GLU A 112 7.59 7.11 -28.13
N TYR A 113 6.61 7.94 -27.77
CA TYR A 113 5.22 7.82 -28.24
C TYR A 113 4.71 9.14 -28.85
N PRO A 114 5.16 9.52 -30.05
CA PRO A 114 4.89 10.85 -30.63
C PRO A 114 3.42 11.12 -30.98
N GLN A 115 2.58 10.08 -30.99
CA GLN A 115 1.13 10.21 -31.21
C GLN A 115 0.32 10.17 -29.91
N ALA A 116 0.95 9.88 -28.77
CA ALA A 116 0.27 9.83 -27.48
C ALA A 116 0.19 11.23 -26.86
N THR A 117 -0.99 11.63 -26.43
CA THR A 117 -1.25 12.93 -25.77
C THR A 117 -1.33 12.81 -24.25
N GLU A 118 -1.64 11.62 -23.75
CA GLU A 118 -1.82 11.30 -22.34
C GLU A 118 -1.40 9.86 -22.06
N TYR A 119 -1.01 9.59 -20.82
CA TYR A 119 -0.99 8.25 -20.26
C TYR A 119 -2.07 8.13 -19.18
N ARG A 120 -2.44 6.88 -18.84
CA ARG A 120 -3.54 6.61 -17.91
C ARG A 120 -3.08 5.64 -16.84
N ASP A 121 -3.16 6.08 -15.60
CA ASP A 121 -2.97 5.22 -14.44
C ASP A 121 -4.29 4.51 -14.12
N PHE A 122 -4.24 3.18 -13.96
CA PHE A 122 -5.40 2.38 -13.57
C PHE A 122 -5.18 1.82 -12.17
N TYR A 123 -6.06 2.20 -11.24
CA TYR A 123 -5.97 1.77 -9.85
C TYR A 123 -6.76 0.48 -9.66
N MET A 124 -6.11 -0.49 -9.04
CA MET A 124 -6.68 -1.81 -8.72
C MET A 124 -6.73 -1.96 -7.19
N HIS A 125 -7.81 -2.54 -6.68
CA HIS A 125 -8.03 -2.64 -5.23
C HIS A 125 -7.54 -3.99 -4.70
N THR A 126 -6.60 -3.95 -3.76
CA THR A 126 -6.12 -5.13 -3.03
C THR A 126 -6.44 -5.03 -1.54
N ILE A 127 -6.68 -6.20 -0.92
CA ILE A 127 -6.84 -6.34 0.52
C ILE A 127 -5.58 -7.01 1.06
N TYR A 128 -4.93 -6.37 2.04
CA TYR A 128 -3.83 -6.97 2.80
C TYR A 128 -4.37 -8.08 3.71
N LEU A 129 -3.76 -9.27 3.66
CA LEU A 129 -4.15 -10.43 4.46
C LEU A 129 -3.11 -10.83 5.50
N GLY A 130 -1.88 -10.34 5.39
CA GLY A 130 -0.80 -10.64 6.34
C GLY A 130 0.58 -10.62 5.69
N GLY A 131 1.59 -10.81 6.52
CA GLY A 131 3.00 -10.86 6.10
C GLY A 131 3.73 -9.53 6.24
N GLU A 132 4.98 -9.51 5.79
CA GLU A 132 5.89 -8.37 5.95
C GLU A 132 6.28 -7.80 4.59
N ILE A 133 6.55 -6.50 4.57
CA ILE A 133 7.04 -5.80 3.38
C ILE A 133 8.56 -5.78 3.45
N ASP A 134 9.21 -6.50 2.55
CA ASP A 134 10.67 -6.46 2.38
C ASP A 134 11.01 -5.34 1.40
N ILE A 135 11.38 -4.17 1.92
CA ILE A 135 11.91 -3.07 1.12
C ILE A 135 13.44 -3.18 1.13
N GLU A 136 14.05 -3.53 0.00
CA GLU A 136 15.50 -3.40 -0.16
C GLU A 136 15.84 -1.91 -0.23
N GLU A 137 16.68 -1.42 0.71
CA GLU A 137 17.04 0.01 0.87
C GLU A 137 17.74 0.64 -0.36
N ASP A 138 18.09 -0.16 -1.38
CA ASP A 138 18.88 0.26 -2.55
C ASP A 138 18.13 0.17 -3.90
N SER A 139 16.81 -0.03 -3.90
CA SER A 139 16.06 -0.01 -5.17
C SER A 139 15.61 1.41 -5.53
N ASP A 140 16.41 2.07 -6.38
CA ASP A 140 15.99 3.24 -7.15
C ASP A 140 14.79 2.84 -8.05
N VAL A 141 13.57 2.95 -7.53
CA VAL A 141 12.32 2.82 -8.30
C VAL A 141 11.60 4.16 -8.42
#